data_AF-A0A973I8F8-F1
#
_entry.id   AF-A0A973I8F8-F1
#
_cell.length_a   1.000
_cell.length_b   1.000
_cell.length_c   1.000
_cell.angle_alpha   90.00
_cell.angle_beta   90.00
_cell.angle_gamma   90.00
#
_symmetry.space_group_name_H-M   'P 1'
#
loop_
_entity.id
_entity.type
_entity.pdbx_description
1 polymer ?
#
loop_
_entity_poly.entity_id
_entity_poly.type
_entity_poly.pdbx_seq_one_letter_code
_entity_poly.pdbx_strand_id
1 'polypeptide(L)'
;MQPFELHLDVTVPMSAIELLSAHCQLSKQQLKRVMQKGAVWLTTGHKTQRLRRAKSSLKSGQTLHLYYNEIALSDDFSKPQLIKDCGEYSVWFKPCGMMSQ
;
A
#
# COMPACT_ATOMS: atom_id res chain seq x y z
N MET A 1 9.64 8.84 -8.24
CA MET A 1 10.58 7.87 -7.64
C MET A 1 10.54 6.58 -8.43
N GLN A 2 11.68 5.91 -8.66
CA GLN A 2 11.69 4.57 -9.27
C GLN A 2 11.00 3.56 -8.33
N PRO A 3 10.31 2.54 -8.86
CA PRO A 3 9.77 1.46 -8.04
C PRO A 3 10.88 0.77 -7.26
N PHE A 4 10.61 0.43 -6.00
CA PHE A 4 11.55 -0.29 -5.15
C PHE A 4 10.82 -1.20 -4.17
N GLU A 5 11.54 -2.20 -3.68
CA GLU A 5 11.07 -3.09 -2.64
C GLU A 5 12.04 -3.15 -1.47
N LEU A 6 11.52 -3.36 -0.26
CA LEU A 6 12.30 -3.52 0.96
C LEU A 6 11.81 -4.74 1.72
N HIS A 7 12.75 -5.53 2.23
CA HIS A 7 12.53 -6.70 3.06
C HIS A 7 13.35 -6.51 4.33
N LEU A 8 12.68 -6.18 5.43
CA LEU A 8 13.31 -5.76 6.67
C LEU A 8 12.99 -6.75 7.77
N ASP A 9 14.01 -7.41 8.30
CA ASP A 9 13.85 -8.27 9.48
C ASP A 9 13.75 -7.43 10.75
N VAL A 10 12.72 -7.71 11.53
CA VAL A 10 12.47 -7.05 12.81
C VAL A 10 13.34 -7.73 13.86
N THR A 11 14.43 -7.08 14.23
CA THR A 11 15.30 -7.53 15.32
C THR A 11 14.82 -7.02 16.67
N VAL A 12 14.41 -5.74 16.72
CA VAL A 12 13.93 -5.06 17.92
C VAL A 12 12.43 -4.74 17.79
N PRO A 13 11.62 -4.96 18.84
CA PRO A 13 10.21 -4.56 18.82
C PRO A 13 10.08 -3.05 18.65
N MET A 14 9.47 -2.62 17.54
CA MET A 14 9.24 -1.22 17.21
C MET A 14 7.99 -1.04 16.36
N SER A 15 7.57 0.20 16.10
CA SER A 15 6.44 0.43 15.21
C SER A 15 6.84 0.26 13.74
N ALA A 16 5.94 -0.27 12.91
CA ALA A 16 6.21 -0.47 11.50
C ALA A 16 6.61 0.82 10.76
N ILE A 17 6.01 1.94 11.14
CA ILE A 17 6.33 3.24 10.54
C ILE A 17 7.75 3.72 10.89
N GLU A 18 8.25 3.42 12.09
CA GLU A 18 9.60 3.80 12.50
C GLU A 18 10.65 2.97 11.77
N LEU A 19 10.42 1.66 11.64
CA LEU A 19 11.32 0.76 10.91
C LEU A 19 11.44 1.18 9.45
N LEU A 20 10.30 1.40 8.78
CA LEU A 20 10.26 1.86 7.40
C LEU A 20 10.88 3.24 7.23
N SER A 21 10.58 4.20 8.11
CA SER A 21 11.12 5.55 8.04
C SER A 21 12.64 5.61 8.19
N ALA A 22 13.24 4.60 8.84
CA ALA A 22 14.70 4.51 8.95
C ALA A 22 15.37 3.91 7.69
N HIS A 23 14.62 3.16 6.86
CA HIS A 23 15.16 2.39 5.73
C HIS A 23 14.69 2.89 4.36
N CYS A 24 13.86 3.94 4.32
CA CYS A 24 13.44 4.58 3.08
C CYS A 24 13.41 6.09 3.24
N GLN A 25 13.50 6.82 2.13
CA GLN A 25 13.47 8.29 2.10
C GLN A 25 12.03 8.84 2.07
N LEU A 26 11.03 8.05 2.46
CA LEU A 26 9.63 8.48 2.50
C LEU A 26 9.32 9.13 3.86
N SER A 27 8.58 10.24 3.82
CA SER A 27 8.05 10.85 5.04
C SER A 27 7.09 9.91 5.77
N LYS A 28 6.95 10.08 7.08
CA LYS A 28 5.96 9.33 7.89
C LYS A 28 4.53 9.48 7.34
N GLN A 29 4.18 10.62 6.75
CA GLN A 29 2.86 10.81 6.13
C GLN A 29 2.71 9.99 4.84
N GLN A 30 3.72 9.98 3.97
CA GLN A 30 3.71 9.14 2.77
C GLN A 30 3.63 7.66 3.14
N LEU A 31 4.42 7.21 4.12
CA LEU A 31 4.38 5.82 4.61
C LEU A 31 2.99 5.41 5.11
N LYS A 32 2.29 6.27 5.84
CA LYS A 32 0.89 6.01 6.24
C LYS A 32 -0.02 5.79 5.04
N ARG A 33 0.11 6.61 3.99
CA ARG A 33 -0.69 6.48 2.76
C ARG A 33 -0.34 5.18 2.03
N VAL A 34 0.94 4.86 1.89
CA VAL A 34 1.45 3.63 1.27
C VAL A 34 0.91 2.39 2.02
N MET A 35 0.95 2.40 3.36
CA MET A 35 0.37 1.33 4.19
C MET A 35 -1.14 1.20 4.00
N GLN A 36 -1.88 2.31 3.98
CA GLN A 36 -3.33 2.30 3.74
C GLN A 36 -3.68 1.72 2.36
N LYS A 37 -2.87 2.02 1.33
CA LYS A 37 -2.99 1.44 -0.02
C LYS A 37 -2.61 -0.04 -0.10
N GLY A 38 -2.16 -0.65 1.01
CA GLY A 38 -1.91 -2.09 1.10
C GLY A 38 -0.58 -2.54 0.49
N ALA A 39 0.36 -1.61 0.30
CA ALA A 39 1.71 -1.88 -0.23
C ALA A 39 2.68 -2.49 0.80
N VAL A 40 2.27 -2.60 2.07
CA VAL A 40 3.09 -3.15 3.15
C VAL A 40 2.53 -4.48 3.62
N TRP A 41 3.41 -5.46 3.79
CA TRP A 41 3.11 -6.81 4.25
C TRP A 41 3.99 -7.18 5.44
N LEU A 42 3.46 -8.00 6.33
CA LEU A 42 4.15 -8.52 7.50
C LEU A 42 4.12 -10.04 7.44
N THR A 43 5.30 -10.65 7.42
CA THR A 43 5.49 -12.09 7.51
C THR A 43 5.85 -12.46 8.94
N THR A 44 5.15 -13.45 9.50
CA THR A 44 5.38 -14.02 10.82
C THR A 44 5.40 -15.54 10.68
N GLY A 45 6.60 -16.12 10.74
CA GLY A 45 6.79 -17.53 10.37
C GLY A 45 6.30 -17.79 8.95
N HIS A 46 5.33 -18.70 8.79
CA HIS A 46 4.76 -19.06 7.48
C HIS A 46 3.55 -18.20 7.04
N LYS A 47 3.15 -17.20 7.84
CA LYS A 47 1.97 -16.37 7.54
C LYS A 47 2.38 -14.98 7.09
N THR A 48 1.93 -14.57 5.91
CA THR A 48 2.14 -13.22 5.37
C THR A 48 0.80 -12.50 5.24
N GLN A 49 0.69 -11.30 5.83
CA GLN A 49 -0.55 -10.52 5.87
C GLN A 49 -0.30 -9.05 5.55
N ARG A 50 -1.29 -8.38 4.93
CA ARG A 50 -1.21 -6.94 4.66
C ARG A 50 -1.26 -6.14 5.96
N LEU A 51 -0.34 -5.20 6.11
CA LEU A 51 -0.25 -4.32 7.27
C LEU A 51 -0.64 -2.88 6.90
N ARG A 52 -1.87 -2.50 7.22
CA ARG A 52 -2.40 -1.15 6.92
C ARG A 52 -2.25 -0.15 8.05
N ARG A 53 -2.16 -0.62 9.30
CA ARG A 53 -2.04 0.24 10.49
C ARG A 53 -0.58 0.60 10.76
N ALA A 54 -0.25 1.88 10.66
CA ALA A 54 1.10 2.40 10.87
C ALA A 54 1.64 2.21 12.30
N LYS A 55 0.77 2.25 13.30
CA LYS A 55 1.10 2.04 14.71
C LYS A 55 1.08 0.56 15.13
N SER A 56 1.03 -0.37 14.18
CA SER A 56 1.14 -1.79 14.52
C SER A 56 2.52 -2.07 15.10
N SER A 57 2.54 -2.62 16.31
CA SER A 57 3.76 -3.07 16.98
C SER A 57 4.29 -4.31 16.28
N LEU A 58 5.54 -4.24 15.82
CA LEU A 58 6.27 -5.37 15.29
C LEU A 58 6.97 -6.11 16.43
N LYS A 59 7.05 -7.43 16.30
CA LYS A 59 7.76 -8.32 17.23
C LYS A 59 9.04 -8.79 16.58
N SER A 60 10.04 -9.08 17.42
CA SER A 60 11.29 -9.69 16.96
C SER A 60 11.03 -11.01 16.23
N GLY A 61 11.76 -11.26 15.14
CA GLY A 61 11.60 -12.45 14.31
C GLY A 61 10.49 -12.37 13.25
N GLN A 62 9.91 -11.19 13.03
CA GLN A 62 9.02 -10.92 11.90
C GLN A 62 9.78 -10.28 10.74
N THR A 63 9.27 -10.39 9.52
CA THR A 63 9.83 -9.69 8.35
C THR A 63 8.79 -8.75 7.78
N LEU A 64 9.16 -7.48 7.63
CA LEU A 64 8.33 -6.45 7.04
C LEU A 64 8.72 -6.25 5.57
N HIS A 65 7.73 -6.30 4.69
CA HIS A 65 7.90 -6.12 3.26
C HIS A 65 7.20 -4.84 2.82
N LEU A 66 7.86 -4.02 2.02
CA LEU A 66 7.29 -2.85 1.37
C LEU A 66 7.50 -2.99 -0.14
N TYR A 67 6.43 -2.84 -0.92
CA TYR A 67 6.48 -2.77 -2.38
C TYR A 67 6.00 -1.38 -2.81
N TYR A 68 6.94 -0.48 -3.09
CA TYR A 68 6.63 0.89 -3.45
C TYR A 68 6.72 1.08 -4.96
N ASN A 69 5.60 1.52 -5.56
CA ASN A 69 5.56 2.01 -6.93
C ASN A 69 4.65 3.24 -6.94
N GLU A 70 5.24 4.42 -7.17
CA GLU A 70 4.52 5.69 -7.11
C GLU A 70 3.34 5.76 -8.09
N ILE A 71 3.51 5.22 -9.31
CA ILE A 71 2.47 5.22 -10.34
C ILE A 71 1.30 4.32 -9.91
N ALA A 72 1.61 3.11 -9.45
CA ALA A 72 0.61 2.15 -8.97
C ALA A 72 -0.08 2.62 -7.67
N LEU A 73 0.61 3.42 -6.87
CA LEU A 73 0.10 4.04 -5.65
C LEU A 73 -0.43 5.45 -5.88
N SER A 74 -0.51 5.94 -7.12
CA SER A 74 -1.16 7.21 -7.43
C SER A 74 -2.68 7.02 -7.40
N ASP A 75 -3.43 8.10 -7.18
CA ASP A 75 -4.89 8.11 -7.39
C ASP A 75 -5.21 8.78 -8.75
N ASP A 76 -4.21 8.88 -9.64
CA ASP A 76 -4.30 9.59 -10.91
C ASP A 76 -4.89 8.70 -12.00
N PHE A 77 -6.00 8.05 -11.68
CA PHE A 77 -6.80 7.33 -12.65
C PHE A 77 -7.84 8.29 -13.21
N SER A 78 -7.96 8.31 -14.53
CA SER A 78 -9.06 9.03 -15.19
C SER A 78 -10.38 8.53 -14.60
N LYS A 79 -11.25 9.43 -14.15
CA LYS A 79 -12.55 9.04 -13.55
C LYS A 79 -13.41 8.31 -14.59
N PRO A 80 -14.24 7.34 -14.17
CA PRO A 80 -15.11 6.66 -15.11
C PRO A 80 -16.12 7.69 -15.62
N GLN A 81 -16.35 7.71 -16.92
CA GLN A 81 -17.31 8.63 -17.53
C GLN A 81 -18.64 7.90 -17.71
N LEU A 82 -19.72 8.49 -17.26
CA LEU A 82 -21.06 7.96 -17.52
C LEU A 82 -21.34 8.11 -19.02
N ILE A 83 -21.47 6.99 -19.72
CA ILE A 83 -21.86 6.97 -21.14
C ILE A 83 -23.38 7.15 -21.23
N LYS A 84 -24.13 6.42 -20.40
CA LYS A 84 -25.59 6.45 -20.41
C LYS A 84 -26.19 6.03 -19.07
N ASP A 85 -27.17 6.80 -18.63
CA ASP A 85 -28.07 6.42 -17.55
C ASP A 85 -29.33 5.76 -18.15
N CYS A 86 -29.62 4.52 -17.75
CA CYS A 86 -30.79 3.76 -18.16
C CYS A 86 -31.80 3.58 -17.01
N GLY A 87 -31.65 4.32 -15.90
CA GLY A 87 -32.52 4.24 -14.73
C GLY A 87 -32.20 3.03 -13.84
N GLU A 88 -32.53 1.82 -14.30
CA GLU A 88 -32.25 0.59 -13.53
C GLU A 88 -30.78 0.16 -13.60
N TYR A 89 -30.06 0.65 -14.60
CA TYR A 89 -28.63 0.43 -14.76
C TYR A 89 -27.98 1.63 -15.46
N SER A 90 -26.66 1.71 -15.38
CA SER A 90 -25.88 2.74 -16.07
C SER A 90 -24.68 2.12 -16.78
N VAL A 91 -24.35 2.65 -17.95
CA VAL A 91 -23.21 2.24 -18.75
C VAL A 91 -22.10 3.25 -18.54
N TRP A 92 -20.93 2.78 -18.10
CA TRP A 92 -19.79 3.62 -17.79
C TRP A 92 -18.61 3.28 -18.69
N PHE A 93 -17.96 4.30 -19.24
CA PHE A 93 -16.65 4.17 -19.85
C PHE A 93 -15.62 4.07 -18.72
N LYS A 94 -15.08 2.88 -18.51
CA LYS A 94 -14.02 2.63 -17.55
C LYS A 94 -12.66 2.77 -18.24
N PRO A 95 -11.88 3.82 -17.94
CA PRO A 95 -10.58 4.03 -18.57
C PRO A 95 -9.56 2.98 -18.09
N CYS A 96 -8.56 2.75 -18.95
CA CYS A 96 -7.44 1.85 -18.68
C CYS A 96 -6.71 2.26 -17.40
N GLY A 97 -6.31 1.29 -16.57
CA GLY A 97 -5.59 1.54 -15.31
C GLY A 97 -6.49 1.70 -14.07
N MET A 98 -7.78 2.00 -14.22
CA MET A 98 -8.69 2.07 -13.08
C MET A 98 -8.88 0.69 -12.40
N MET A 99 -8.76 0.61 -11.08
CA MET A 99 -9.12 -0.60 -10.32
C MET A 99 -10.65 -0.78 -10.32
N SER A 100 -11.13 -2.00 -10.61
CA SER A 100 -12.51 -2.42 -10.32
C SER A 100 -12.54 -3.04 -8.93
N GLN A 101 -13.39 -2.55 -8.04
CA GLN A 101 -13.70 -3.20 -6.76
C GLN A 101 -15.21 -3.39 -6.62
#